data_AF-A0A961NX72-F1
#
_entry.id   AF-A0A961NX72-F1
#
_cell.length_a   1.000
_cell.length_b   1.000
_cell.length_c   1.000
_cell.angle_alpha   90.00
_cell.angle_beta   90.00
_cell.angle_gamma   90.00
#
_symmetry.space_group_name_H-M   'P 1'
#
loop_
_entity.id
_entity.type
_entity.pdbx_description
1 polymer ?
#
loop_
_entity_poly.entity_id
_entity_poly.type
_entity_poly.pdbx_seq_one_letter_code
_entity_poly.pdbx_strand_id
1 'polypeptide(L)'
;IDSLADMDSLPKGCVTIPVEGATFALPLAEIIDVGEEKARLEKSLAKLDKEIAGLNGRLKNPNFAANAPEEVVAEAQDNLAAREDEAGKLREALARLAELG
;
A
#
# COMPACT_ATOMS: atom_id res chain seq x y z
N ILE A 1 13.99 25.33 -4.12
CA ILE A 1 14.91 24.18 -4.16
C ILE A 1 16.14 24.64 -3.41
N ASP A 2 16.39 24.10 -2.22
CA ASP A 2 17.45 24.61 -1.34
C ASP A 2 18.85 24.07 -1.70
N SER A 3 18.96 23.04 -2.55
CA SER A 3 20.24 22.55 -3.07
C SER A 3 20.07 21.63 -4.28
N LEU A 4 21.06 21.60 -5.18
CA LEU A 4 21.28 20.57 -6.20
C LEU A 4 22.72 20.08 -6.08
N ALA A 5 22.92 18.75 -6.18
CA ALA A 5 24.23 18.12 -6.18
C ALA A 5 24.33 17.09 -7.31
N ASP A 6 25.47 17.03 -7.98
CA ASP A 6 25.78 15.97 -8.94
C ASP A 6 26.04 14.65 -8.21
N MET A 7 25.48 13.55 -8.72
CA MET A 7 25.66 12.21 -8.17
C MET A 7 26.04 11.21 -9.25
N ASP A 8 27.10 10.44 -9.01
CA ASP A 8 27.57 9.39 -9.93
C ASP A 8 26.63 8.17 -9.97
N SER A 9 25.77 8.00 -8.95
CA SER A 9 24.78 6.92 -8.89
C SER A 9 23.51 7.35 -8.15
N LEU A 10 22.38 6.75 -8.53
CA LEU A 10 21.08 7.02 -7.93
C LEU A 10 20.93 6.29 -6.58
N PRO A 11 20.68 7.00 -5.47
CA PRO A 11 20.33 6.37 -4.20
C PRO A 11 19.03 5.58 -4.33
N LYS A 12 18.91 4.53 -3.52
CA LYS A 12 17.67 3.74 -3.46
C LYS A 12 16.51 4.62 -3.00
N GLY A 13 15.35 4.38 -3.62
CA GLY A 13 14.10 5.06 -3.30
C GLY A 13 14.05 6.56 -3.62
N CYS A 14 14.86 7.00 -4.57
CA CYS A 14 14.63 8.30 -5.19
C CYS A 14 13.46 8.25 -6.16
N VAL A 15 12.66 9.32 -6.19
CA VAL A 15 11.80 9.59 -7.35
C VAL A 15 12.68 10.19 -8.44
N THR A 16 12.61 9.64 -9.65
CA THR A 16 13.38 10.15 -10.79
C THR A 16 12.51 10.88 -11.78
N ILE A 17 13.03 12.00 -12.28
CA ILE A 17 12.40 12.82 -13.31
C ILE A 17 13.40 12.93 -14.46
N PRO A 18 13.20 12.19 -15.57
CA PRO A 18 14.04 12.32 -16.74
C PRO A 18 13.74 13.64 -17.46
N VAL A 19 14.79 14.33 -17.87
CA VAL A 19 14.73 15.51 -18.74
C VAL A 19 15.72 15.33 -19.89
N GLU A 20 15.63 16.16 -20.92
CA GLU A 20 16.58 16.10 -22.02
C GLU A 20 18.00 16.42 -21.51
N GLY A 21 18.90 15.43 -21.58
CA GLY A 21 20.29 15.55 -21.18
C GLY A 21 20.61 15.27 -19.70
N ALA A 22 19.61 15.01 -18.84
CA ALA A 22 19.84 14.70 -17.43
C ALA A 22 18.69 13.93 -16.76
N THR A 23 18.95 13.37 -15.59
CA THR A 23 17.92 12.79 -14.72
C THR A 23 18.00 13.46 -13.36
N PHE A 24 16.91 14.06 -12.90
CA PHE A 24 16.82 14.53 -11.52
C PHE A 24 16.40 13.38 -10.63
N ALA A 25 17.04 13.25 -9.48
CA ALA A 25 16.68 12.29 -8.43
C ALA A 25 16.29 13.06 -7.17
N LEU A 26 15.15 12.69 -6.57
CA LEU A 26 14.67 13.27 -5.33
C LEU A 26 14.71 12.21 -4.22
N PRO A 27 15.67 12.28 -3.27
CA PRO A 27 15.76 11.34 -2.16
C PRO A 27 14.55 11.50 -1.24
N LEU A 28 13.67 10.51 -1.20
CA LEU A 28 12.46 10.60 -0.37
C LEU A 28 12.80 10.55 1.13
N ALA A 29 13.82 9.80 1.54
CA ALA A 29 14.21 9.66 2.94
C ALA A 29 14.65 10.98 3.61
N GLU A 30 15.06 11.99 2.83
CA GLU A 30 15.43 13.31 3.35
C GLU A 30 14.25 14.29 3.39
N ILE A 31 13.11 13.92 2.81
CA ILE A 31 11.93 14.78 2.63
C ILE A 31 10.76 14.31 3.49
N ILE A 32 10.64 13.00 3.69
CA ILE A 32 9.60 12.39 4.52
C ILE A 32 10.22 11.62 5.69
N ASP A 33 9.59 11.70 6.86
CA ASP A 33 9.90 10.80 7.97
C ASP A 33 9.42 9.40 7.59
N VAL A 34 10.36 8.56 7.12
CA VAL A 34 10.10 7.18 6.70
C VAL A 34 9.52 6.36 7.85
N GLY A 35 9.91 6.64 9.10
CA GLY A 35 9.40 5.97 10.28
C GLY A 35 7.93 6.30 10.53
N GLU A 36 7.57 7.58 10.46
CA GLU A 36 6.18 8.04 10.59
C GLU A 36 5.31 7.52 9.44
N GLU A 37 5.82 7.59 8.20
CA GLU A 37 5.14 7.10 7.02
C GLU A 37 4.86 5.58 7.10
N LYS A 38 5.86 4.81 7.51
CA LYS A 38 5.73 3.37 7.73
C LYS A 38 4.67 3.08 8.81
N ALA A 39 4.73 3.76 9.94
CA ALA A 39 3.76 3.58 11.02
C ALA A 39 2.32 3.92 10.58
N ARG A 40 2.14 4.96 9.75
CA ARG A 40 0.84 5.30 9.17
C ARG A 40 0.32 4.18 8.27
N LEU A 41 1.14 3.67 7.37
CA LEU A 41 0.76 2.59 6.45
C LEU A 41 0.48 1.28 7.18
N GLU A 42 1.30 0.91 8.16
CA GLU A 42 1.06 -0.27 9.02
C GLU A 42 -0.27 -0.16 9.76
N LYS A 43 -0.61 1.03 10.27
CA LYS A 43 -1.89 1.27 10.94
C LYS A 43 -3.08 1.17 9.99
N SER A 44 -2.94 1.67 8.76
CA SER A 44 -3.96 1.52 7.71
C SER A 44 -4.14 0.06 7.32
N LEU A 45 -3.04 -0.66 7.10
CA LEU A 45 -3.05 -2.09 6.78
C LEU A 45 -3.70 -2.91 7.91
N ALA A 46 -3.37 -2.63 9.18
CA ALA A 46 -3.95 -3.32 10.31
C ALA A 46 -5.48 -3.10 10.46
N LYS A 47 -6.01 -1.95 10.03
CA LYS A 47 -7.46 -1.73 9.97
C LYS A 47 -8.07 -2.57 8.85
N LEU A 48 -7.46 -2.53 7.68
CA LEU A 48 -7.94 -3.24 6.50
C LEU A 48 -7.94 -4.77 6.70
N ASP A 49 -6.90 -5.30 7.33
CA ASP A 49 -6.79 -6.73 7.68
C ASP A 49 -7.90 -7.18 8.64
N LYS A 50 -8.33 -6.31 9.58
CA LYS A 50 -9.48 -6.60 10.46
C LYS A 50 -10.79 -6.64 9.69
N GLU A 51 -10.97 -5.73 8.74
CA GLU A 51 -12.16 -5.69 7.88
C GLU A 51 -12.22 -6.92 6.98
N ILE A 52 -11.10 -7.29 6.36
CA ILE A 52 -10.93 -8.52 5.57
C ILE A 52 -11.26 -9.75 6.42
N ALA A 53 -10.71 -9.85 7.63
CA ALA A 53 -10.98 -10.97 8.53
C ALA A 53 -12.47 -11.08 8.89
N GLY A 54 -13.14 -9.94 9.09
CA GLY A 54 -14.59 -9.90 9.33
C GLY A 54 -15.41 -10.37 8.12
N LEU A 55 -15.07 -9.92 6.92
CA LEU A 55 -15.72 -10.32 5.68
C LEU A 55 -15.50 -11.82 5.38
N ASN A 56 -14.25 -12.28 5.49
CA ASN A 56 -13.90 -13.69 5.34
C ASN A 56 -14.63 -14.58 6.36
N GLY A 57 -14.73 -14.13 7.62
CA GLY A 57 -15.48 -14.84 8.65
C GLY A 57 -16.97 -14.97 8.32
N ARG A 58 -17.58 -13.91 7.77
CA ARG A 58 -18.97 -13.95 7.30
C ARG A 58 -19.16 -14.88 6.12
N LEU A 59 -18.29 -14.80 5.11
CA LEU A 59 -18.36 -15.63 3.90
C LEU A 59 -18.10 -17.11 4.18
N LYS A 60 -17.23 -17.44 5.14
CA LYS A 60 -16.99 -18.82 5.59
C LYS A 60 -18.09 -19.41 6.46
N ASN A 61 -19.04 -18.59 6.93
CA ASN A 61 -20.15 -19.08 7.74
C ASN A 61 -21.17 -19.79 6.84
N PRO A 62 -21.38 -21.10 6.99
CA PRO A 62 -22.31 -21.85 6.14
C PRO A 62 -23.75 -21.33 6.26
N ASN A 63 -24.13 -20.75 7.40
CA ASN A 63 -25.45 -20.12 7.54
C ASN A 63 -25.59 -18.85 6.72
N PHE A 64 -24.51 -18.12 6.46
CA PHE A 64 -24.54 -16.95 5.60
C PHE A 64 -24.64 -17.38 4.14
N ALA A 65 -23.82 -18.34 3.71
CA ALA A 65 -23.87 -18.87 2.35
C ALA A 65 -25.21 -19.56 2.01
N ALA A 66 -25.86 -20.19 2.99
CA ALA A 66 -27.12 -20.91 2.77
C ALA A 66 -28.38 -20.02 2.88
N ASN A 67 -28.33 -18.90 3.60
CA ASN A 67 -29.52 -18.07 3.87
C ASN A 67 -29.43 -16.65 3.32
N ALA A 68 -28.24 -16.16 2.93
CA ALA A 68 -28.12 -14.85 2.33
C ALA A 68 -28.52 -14.90 0.84
N PRO A 69 -29.17 -13.83 0.32
CA PRO A 69 -29.40 -13.71 -1.12
C PRO A 69 -28.09 -13.77 -1.90
N GLU A 70 -28.11 -14.35 -3.10
CA GLU A 70 -26.92 -14.45 -3.96
C GLU A 70 -26.28 -13.08 -4.22
N GLU A 71 -27.09 -12.03 -4.38
CA GLU A 71 -26.61 -10.66 -4.56
C GLU A 71 -25.78 -10.16 -3.37
N VAL A 72 -26.19 -10.49 -2.13
CA VAL A 72 -25.47 -10.11 -0.91
C VAL A 72 -24.18 -10.91 -0.75
N VAL A 73 -24.18 -12.19 -1.17
CA VAL A 73 -22.98 -13.03 -1.16
C VAL A 73 -21.97 -12.53 -2.19
N ALA A 74 -22.42 -12.21 -3.40
CA ALA A 74 -21.59 -11.65 -4.47
C ALA A 74 -20.99 -10.29 -4.05
N GLU A 75 -21.81 -9.37 -3.52
CA GLU A 75 -21.33 -8.08 -3.02
C GLU A 75 -20.30 -8.25 -1.89
N ALA A 76 -20.50 -9.20 -0.99
CA ALA A 76 -19.54 -9.49 0.08
C ALA A 76 -18.22 -10.06 -0.46
N GLN A 77 -18.26 -10.89 -1.51
CA GLN A 77 -17.07 -11.42 -2.19
C GLN A 77 -16.32 -10.32 -2.94
N ASP A 78 -17.03 -9.46 -3.67
CA ASP A 78 -16.44 -8.33 -4.39
C ASP A 78 -15.79 -7.34 -3.42
N ASN A 79 -16.47 -7.04 -2.32
CA ASN A 79 -15.92 -6.22 -1.25
C ASN A 79 -14.68 -6.85 -0.62
N LEU A 80 -14.67 -8.17 -0.41
CA LEU A 80 -13.49 -8.87 0.09
C LEU A 80 -12.30 -8.71 -0.89
N ALA A 81 -12.53 -8.97 -2.18
CA ALA A 81 -11.50 -8.86 -3.20
C ALA A 81 -10.93 -7.43 -3.30
N ALA A 82 -11.79 -6.41 -3.30
CA ALA A 82 -11.36 -5.01 -3.34
C ALA A 82 -10.48 -4.63 -2.14
N ARG A 83 -10.78 -5.16 -0.95
CA ARG A 83 -10.00 -4.90 0.26
C ARG A 83 -8.67 -5.65 0.27
N GLU A 84 -8.65 -6.88 -0.23
CA GLU A 84 -7.42 -7.66 -0.40
C GLU A 84 -6.46 -6.98 -1.40
N ASP A 85 -7.00 -6.44 -2.51
CA ASP A 85 -6.23 -5.66 -3.48
C ASP A 85 -5.64 -4.38 -2.86
N GLU A 86 -6.43 -3.64 -2.10
CA GLU A 86 -5.96 -2.44 -1.39
C GLU A 86 -4.89 -2.78 -0.34
N ALA A 87 -5.06 -3.89 0.40
CA ALA A 87 -4.05 -4.39 1.33
C ALA A 87 -2.76 -4.79 0.60
N GLY A 88 -2.86 -5.39 -0.58
CA GLY A 88 -1.72 -5.69 -1.44
C GLY A 88 -0.91 -4.44 -1.79
N LYS A 89 -1.58 -3.39 -2.27
CA LYS A 89 -0.93 -2.11 -2.60
C LYS A 89 -0.26 -1.45 -1.39
N LEU A 90 -0.89 -1.52 -0.22
CA LEU A 90 -0.31 -1.02 1.03
C LEU A 90 0.95 -1.81 1.44
N ARG A 91 0.93 -3.15 1.29
CA ARG A 91 2.10 -4.00 1.54
C ARG A 91 3.25 -3.71 0.58
N GLU A 92 2.97 -3.50 -0.70
CA GLU A 92 3.97 -3.09 -1.69
C GLU A 92 4.56 -1.71 -1.39
N ALA A 93 3.73 -0.75 -0.96
CA ALA A 93 4.21 0.56 -0.52
C ALA A 93 5.13 0.44 0.71
N LEU A 94 4.75 -0.37 1.69
CA LEU A 94 5.60 -0.67 2.86
C LEU A 94 6.92 -1.33 2.48
N ALA A 95 6.91 -2.28 1.53
CA ALA A 95 8.11 -2.92 1.03
C ALA A 95 9.06 -1.91 0.37
N ARG A 96 8.53 -1.03 -0.49
CA ARG A 96 9.31 0.06 -1.11
C ARG A 96 9.89 1.02 -0.08
N LEU A 97 9.16 1.33 0.99
CA LEU A 97 9.65 2.15 2.10
C LEU A 97 10.70 1.44 2.96
N ALA A 98 10.64 0.11 3.05
CA ALA A 98 11.67 -0.67 3.74
C ALA A 98 12.99 -0.75 2.94
N GLU A 99 12.94 -0.61 1.61
CA GLU A 99 14.15 -0.49 0.77
C GLU A 99 14.77 0.93 0.81
N LEU A 100 14.05 1.88 1.39
CA LEU A 100 14.36 3.31 1.48
C LEU A 100 15.10 3.70 2.76
N GLY A 101 14.96 2.90 3.83
CA GLY A 101 15.65 3.05 5.12
C GLY A 101 16.75 2.02 5.29
#